data_AF-A0A7J4E3Y7-F1
#
_entry.id   AF-A0A7J4E3Y7-F1
#
_cell.length_a   1.000
_cell.length_b   1.000
_cell.length_c   1.000
_cell.angle_alpha   90.00
_cell.angle_beta   90.00
_cell.angle_gamma   90.00
#
_symmetry.space_group_name_H-M   'P 1'
#
loop_
_entity.id
_entity.type
_entity.pdbx_description
1 polymer ?
#
loop_
_entity_poly.entity_id
_entity_poly.type
_entity_poly.pdbx_seq_one_letter_code
_entity_poly.pdbx_strand_id
1 'polypeptide(L)'
;MLSRRIVKSWGDPEPSILAKLRMRLRERPTLKAKVSRAIHRLRVQKTRLENASLKIERHDKALFDKCVKAQMVKDSARAVMYANECAELRRIAKTTLRCQLALE
;
A
#
# COMPACT_ATOMS: atom_id res chain seq x y z
N MET A 1 -22.97 15.25 -74.66
CA MET A 1 -23.74 15.06 -73.40
C MET A 1 -23.09 13.97 -72.57
N LEU A 2 -22.07 14.31 -71.78
CA LEU A 2 -21.33 13.37 -70.94
C LEU A 2 -21.21 13.98 -69.55
N SER A 3 -22.12 13.63 -68.65
CA SER A 3 -21.93 13.80 -67.20
C SER A 3 -23.00 13.02 -66.44
N ARG A 4 -22.57 12.30 -65.39
CA ARG A 4 -23.32 11.64 -64.28
C ARG A 4 -22.89 10.19 -63.99
N ARG A 5 -21.61 9.88 -64.12
CA ARG A 5 -20.95 8.94 -63.22
C ARG A 5 -19.73 9.66 -62.66
N ILE A 6 -19.36 9.39 -61.41
CA ILE A 6 -18.36 10.12 -60.61
C ILE A 6 -18.96 11.29 -59.82
N VAL A 7 -20.00 11.01 -59.04
CA VAL A 7 -20.33 11.84 -57.88
C VAL A 7 -20.06 10.99 -56.64
N LYS A 8 -18.98 11.37 -55.95
CA LYS A 8 -18.85 11.33 -54.47
C LYS A 8 -18.53 9.97 -53.83
N SER A 9 -17.27 9.56 -53.94
CA SER A 9 -16.57 8.91 -52.82
C SER A 9 -15.41 9.80 -52.39
N TRP A 10 -15.73 10.93 -51.75
CA TRP A 10 -14.73 11.66 -50.98
C TRP A 10 -14.50 10.84 -49.72
N GLY A 11 -13.31 10.25 -49.63
CA GLY A 11 -12.93 9.35 -48.55
C GLY A 11 -13.05 10.04 -47.21
N ASP A 12 -13.92 9.49 -46.36
CA ASP A 12 -13.78 9.68 -44.93
C ASP A 12 -12.40 9.14 -44.52
N PRO A 13 -11.54 9.94 -43.87
CA PRO A 13 -10.30 9.41 -43.34
C PRO A 13 -10.66 8.40 -42.25
N GLU A 14 -10.38 7.12 -42.47
CA GLU A 14 -10.55 6.08 -41.46
C GLU A 14 -9.91 6.53 -40.12
N PRO A 15 -10.50 6.19 -38.96
CA PRO A 15 -10.00 6.62 -37.67
C PRO A 15 -8.57 6.14 -37.46
N SER A 16 -7.64 7.06 -37.70
CA SER A 16 -6.21 6.84 -37.85
C SER A 16 -5.67 5.96 -36.72
N ILE A 17 -5.15 4.80 -37.10
CA ILE A 17 -4.45 3.87 -36.20
C ILE A 17 -3.31 4.61 -35.47
N LEU A 18 -2.70 5.60 -36.14
CA LEU A 18 -1.75 6.55 -35.56
C LEU A 18 -2.37 7.44 -34.48
N ALA A 19 -3.60 7.94 -34.65
CA ALA A 19 -4.30 8.68 -33.61
C ALA A 19 -4.62 7.80 -32.39
N LYS A 20 -5.03 6.55 -32.59
CA LYS A 20 -5.22 5.57 -31.51
C LYS A 20 -3.92 5.22 -30.78
N LEU A 21 -2.81 5.09 -31.53
CA LEU A 21 -1.48 4.86 -30.97
C LEU A 21 -0.96 6.08 -30.18
N ARG A 22 -1.19 7.29 -30.69
CA ARG A 22 -0.81 8.56 -30.05
C ARG A 22 -1.65 8.83 -28.79
N MET A 23 -2.92 8.45 -28.79
CA MET A 23 -3.80 8.43 -27.61
C MET A 23 -3.25 7.50 -26.52
N ARG A 24 -2.89 6.25 -26.88
CA ARG A 24 -2.27 5.30 -25.94
C ARG A 24 -0.89 5.74 -25.44
N LEU A 25 -0.12 6.46 -26.25
CA LEU A 25 1.16 7.05 -25.80
C LEU A 25 0.94 8.22 -24.83
N ARG A 26 -0.15 8.99 -25.00
CA ARG A 26 -0.54 10.12 -24.16
C ARG A 26 -1.17 9.68 -22.82
N GLU A 27 -1.58 8.43 -22.70
CA GLU A 27 -2.00 7.78 -21.43
C GLU A 27 -0.84 7.49 -20.47
N ARG A 28 0.43 7.65 -20.90
CA ARG A 28 1.57 7.51 -19.97
C ARG A 28 1.44 8.59 -18.88
N PRO A 29 1.24 8.22 -17.61
CA PRO A 29 1.07 9.20 -16.55
C PRO A 29 2.32 10.08 -16.50
N THR A 30 2.09 11.39 -16.47
CA THR A 30 3.17 12.38 -16.37
C THR A 30 4.03 12.09 -15.13
N LEU A 31 5.29 12.51 -15.15
CA LEU A 31 6.18 12.34 -13.98
C LEU A 31 5.53 12.93 -12.72
N LYS A 32 4.84 14.07 -12.83
CA LYS A 32 4.06 14.67 -11.74
C LYS A 32 2.96 13.73 -11.22
N ALA A 33 2.22 13.06 -12.10
CA ALA A 33 1.20 12.09 -11.70
C ALA A 33 1.80 10.85 -11.01
N LYS A 34 2.96 10.37 -11.49
CA LYS A 34 3.69 9.27 -10.85
C LYS A 34 4.19 9.64 -9.45
N VAL A 35 4.78 10.83 -9.30
CA VAL A 35 5.26 11.36 -8.02
C VAL A 35 4.08 11.56 -7.05
N SER A 36 2.99 12.17 -7.48
CA SER A 36 1.78 12.34 -6.66
C SER A 36 1.23 11.01 -6.16
N ARG A 37 1.16 10.00 -7.05
CA ARG A 37 0.74 8.63 -6.68
C ARG A 37 1.70 7.99 -5.69
N ALA A 38 3.00 8.18 -5.85
CA ALA A 38 4.00 7.67 -4.92
C ALA A 38 3.85 8.30 -3.53
N ILE A 39 3.73 9.63 -3.45
CA ILE A 39 3.48 10.37 -2.20
C ILE A 39 2.21 9.87 -1.52
N HIS A 40 1.12 9.71 -2.26
CA HIS A 40 -0.13 9.19 -1.70
C HIS A 40 0.04 7.78 -1.12
N ARG A 41 0.73 6.88 -1.85
CA ARG A 41 1.01 5.52 -1.35
C ARG A 41 1.87 5.54 -0.08
N LEU A 42 2.89 6.40 -0.02
CA LEU A 42 3.74 6.54 1.17
C LEU A 42 2.94 7.03 2.37
N ARG A 43 2.06 8.02 2.20
CA ARG A 43 1.14 8.48 3.26
C ARG A 43 0.24 7.36 3.78
N VAL A 44 -0.35 6.58 2.88
CA VAL A 44 -1.17 5.42 3.26
C VAL A 44 -0.37 4.40 4.06
N GLN A 45 0.88 4.11 3.67
CA GLN A 45 1.73 3.20 4.43
C GLN A 45 2.13 3.76 5.81
N LYS A 46 2.41 5.06 5.91
CA LYS A 46 2.68 5.73 7.18
C LYS A 46 1.50 5.57 8.15
N THR A 47 0.28 5.88 7.71
CA THR A 47 -0.93 5.69 8.55
C THR A 47 -1.15 4.22 8.93
N ARG A 48 -0.82 3.27 8.06
CA ARG A 48 -0.89 1.84 8.39
C ARG A 48 0.11 1.45 9.47
N LEU A 49 1.34 1.93 9.40
CA LEU A 49 2.37 1.67 10.41
C LEU A 49 2.02 2.30 11.76
N GLU A 50 1.48 3.52 11.77
CA GLU A 50 0.99 4.17 13.00
C GLU A 50 -0.10 3.33 13.67
N ASN A 51 -1.10 2.88 12.90
CA ASN A 51 -2.14 2.00 13.41
C ASN A 51 -1.59 0.64 13.88
N ALA A 52 -0.61 0.07 13.17
CA ALA A 52 0.03 -1.17 13.58
C ALA A 52 0.80 -1.00 14.90
N SER A 53 1.53 0.11 15.07
CA SER A 53 2.26 0.44 16.30
C SER A 53 1.32 0.47 17.51
N LEU A 54 0.18 1.17 17.40
CA LEU A 54 -0.82 1.23 18.46
C LEU A 54 -1.40 -0.15 18.81
N LYS A 55 -1.62 -1.00 17.81
CA LYS A 55 -2.11 -2.37 18.04
C LYS A 55 -1.07 -3.24 18.75
N ILE A 56 0.18 -3.16 18.33
CA ILE A 56 1.30 -3.90 18.93
C ILE A 56 1.45 -3.50 20.40
N GLU A 57 1.41 -2.20 20.71
CA GLU A 57 1.52 -1.71 22.09
C GLU A 57 0.38 -2.22 22.99
N ARG A 58 -0.86 -2.14 22.51
CA ARG A 58 -2.03 -2.67 23.24
C ARG A 58 -1.91 -4.17 23.48
N HIS A 59 -1.42 -4.91 22.48
CA HIS A 59 -1.27 -6.35 22.56
C HIS A 59 -0.12 -6.77 23.50
N ASP A 60 1.02 -6.08 23.46
CA ASP A 60 2.14 -6.29 24.39
C ASP A 60 1.69 -6.07 25.83
N LYS A 61 0.95 -4.99 26.11
CA LYS A 61 0.39 -4.74 27.45
C LYS A 61 -0.53 -5.87 27.90
N ALA A 62 -1.43 -6.33 27.04
CA ALA A 62 -2.36 -7.41 27.38
C ALA A 62 -1.65 -8.75 27.64
N LEU A 63 -0.60 -9.07 26.87
CA LEU A 63 0.21 -10.27 27.08
C LEU A 63 1.08 -10.17 28.32
N PHE A 64 1.65 -8.99 28.59
CA PHE A 64 2.40 -8.74 29.81
C PHE A 64 1.52 -8.94 31.05
N ASP A 65 0.29 -8.40 31.05
CA ASP A 65 -0.66 -8.61 32.15
C ASP A 65 -0.98 -10.10 32.36
N LYS A 66 -1.13 -10.88 31.27
CA LYS A 66 -1.32 -12.33 31.34
C LYS A 66 -0.09 -13.05 31.89
N CYS A 67 1.10 -12.62 31.48
CA CYS A 67 2.38 -13.15 31.97
C CYS A 67 2.49 -12.94 33.48
N VAL A 68 2.21 -11.74 33.97
CA VAL A 68 2.24 -11.41 35.41
C VAL A 68 1.22 -12.26 36.18
N LYS A 69 -0.01 -12.39 35.67
CA LYS A 69 -1.04 -13.24 36.31
C LYS A 69 -0.61 -14.71 36.38
N ALA A 70 -0.04 -15.26 35.31
CA ALA A 70 0.48 -16.63 35.29
C ALA A 70 1.62 -16.81 36.31
N GLN A 71 2.52 -15.82 36.41
CA GLN A 71 3.60 -15.82 37.39
C GLN A 71 3.07 -15.80 38.84
N MET A 72 2.03 -15.00 39.13
CA MET A 72 1.42 -14.90 40.47
C MET A 72 0.81 -16.21 40.95
N VAL A 73 0.17 -16.96 40.05
CA VAL A 73 -0.41 -18.29 40.38
C VAL A 73 0.61 -19.42 40.26
N LYS A 74 1.89 -19.10 40.08
CA LYS A 74 3.01 -20.05 39.91
C LYS A 74 2.86 -21.00 38.72
N ASP A 75 2.13 -20.58 37.69
CA ASP A 75 2.03 -21.30 36.41
C ASP A 75 3.20 -20.89 35.50
N SER A 76 4.35 -21.52 35.74
CA SER A 76 5.61 -21.21 35.04
C SER A 76 5.54 -21.47 33.54
N ALA A 77 4.85 -22.53 33.11
CA ALA A 77 4.71 -22.87 31.70
C ALA A 77 3.99 -21.76 30.92
N ARG A 78 2.86 -21.26 31.44
CA ARG A 78 2.15 -20.14 30.79
C ARG A 78 2.91 -18.82 30.90
N ALA A 79 3.58 -18.56 32.02
CA ALA A 79 4.38 -17.35 32.19
C ALA A 79 5.50 -17.28 31.13
N VAL A 80 6.25 -18.37 30.94
CA VAL A 80 7.31 -18.46 29.92
C VAL A 80 6.73 -18.29 28.52
N MET A 81 5.61 -18.94 28.20
CA MET A 81 4.95 -18.80 26.92
C MET A 81 4.57 -17.33 26.62
N TYR A 82 3.90 -16.65 27.56
CA TYR A 82 3.53 -15.24 27.37
C TYR A 82 4.75 -14.31 27.29
N ALA A 83 5.80 -14.58 28.06
CA ALA A 83 7.03 -13.80 28.00
C ALA A 83 7.73 -13.89 26.63
N ASN A 84 7.78 -15.09 26.05
CA ASN A 84 8.32 -15.29 24.70
C ASN A 84 7.51 -14.52 23.65
N GLU A 85 6.17 -14.55 23.76
CA GLU A 85 5.31 -13.79 22.85
C GLU A 85 5.52 -12.28 22.97
N CYS A 86 5.69 -11.74 24.18
CA CYS A 86 6.06 -10.34 24.39
C CYS A 86 7.40 -9.99 23.71
N ALA A 87 8.40 -10.87 23.79
CA ALA A 87 9.69 -10.65 23.15
C ALA A 87 9.55 -10.56 21.62
N GLU A 88 8.76 -11.43 21.01
CA GLU A 88 8.48 -11.38 19.58
C GLU A 88 7.68 -10.13 19.17
N LEU A 89 6.67 -9.74 19.95
CA LEU A 89 5.94 -8.48 19.70
C LEU A 89 6.84 -7.25 19.76
N ARG A 90 7.77 -7.19 20.72
CA ARG A 90 8.74 -6.09 20.81
C ARG A 90 9.71 -6.09 19.62
N ARG A 91 10.07 -7.26 19.10
CA ARG A 91 10.86 -7.37 17.86
C ARG A 91 10.10 -6.81 16.66
N ILE A 92 8.81 -7.11 16.55
CA ILE A 92 7.94 -6.56 15.51
C ILE A 92 7.80 -5.04 15.70
N ALA A 93 7.58 -4.56 16.92
CA ALA A 93 7.50 -3.13 17.25
C ALA A 93 8.76 -2.37 16.77
N LYS A 94 9.94 -2.91 17.06
CA LYS A 94 11.22 -2.32 16.62
C LYS A 94 11.34 -2.25 15.10
N THR A 95 10.82 -3.25 14.39
CA THR A 95 10.81 -3.28 12.92
C THR A 95 9.83 -2.24 12.38
N THR A 96 8.63 -2.16 12.94
CA THR A 96 7.62 -1.13 12.59
C THR A 96 8.17 0.28 12.78
N LEU A 97 8.84 0.54 13.91
CA LEU A 97 9.48 1.84 14.19
C LEU A 97 10.54 2.19 13.15
N ARG A 98 11.41 1.23 12.78
CA ARG A 98 12.40 1.44 11.71
C ARG A 98 11.74 1.79 10.37
N CYS A 99 10.63 1.14 10.04
CA CYS A 99 9.86 1.48 8.83
C CYS A 99 9.24 2.87 8.90
N GLN A 100 8.74 3.29 10.07
CA GLN A 100 8.21 4.64 10.26
C GLN A 100 9.30 5.70 10.05
N LEU A 101 10.45 5.53 10.69
CA LEU A 101 11.61 6.42 10.56
C LEU A 101 12.14 6.48 9.11
N ALA A 102 12.06 5.38 8.36
CA ALA A 102 12.45 5.35 6.95
C ALA A 102 11.47 6.07 6.01
N LEU A 103 10.26 6.39 6.47
CA LEU A 103 9.22 7.12 5.73
C LEU A 103 9.11 8.59 6.16
N GLU A 104 9.79 8.99 7.23
CA GLU A 104 9.96 10.38 7.65
C GLU A 104 10.98 11.10 6.74
#